data_AF-A0A356KQK9-F1
#
_entry.id   AF-A0A356KQK9-F1
#
_cell.length_a   1.000
_cell.length_b   1.000
_cell.length_c   1.000
_cell.angle_alpha   90.00
_cell.angle_beta   90.00
_cell.angle_gamma   90.00
#
_symmetry.space_group_name_H-M   'P 1'
#
loop_
_entity.id
_entity.type
_entity.pdbx_description
1 polymer ?
#
loop_
_entity_poly.entity_id
_entity_poly.type
_entity_poly.pdbx_seq_one_letter_code
_entity_poly.pdbx_strand_id
1 'polypeptide(L)'
;GNYLYKVPFRDGFAVLKVYYGSRSWPETWVKSIGNVVFEGQTSYMPRTRLKMELECLRLWQKHGFRVFEPYPDVEVVAPKCPPGGYLLLEYVEAPKLEEVLADESRPLEDRLALYRRWLAEWC
;
A
#
# COMPACT_ATOMS: atom_id res chain seq x y z
N GLY A 1 0.44 3.00 11.81
CA GLY A 1 1.19 2.55 10.63
C GLY A 1 0.61 1.24 10.15
N ASN A 2 0.88 0.89 8.90
CA ASN A 2 0.61 -0.44 8.36
C ASN A 2 1.92 -1.23 8.38
N TYR A 3 1.84 -2.54 8.53
CA TYR A 3 2.99 -3.42 8.27
C TYR A 3 2.89 -3.97 6.86
N LEU A 4 4.02 -4.03 6.15
CA LEU A 4 4.11 -4.65 4.83
C LEU A 4 5.15 -5.76 4.90
N TYR A 5 4.78 -6.94 4.40
CA TYR A 5 5.64 -8.11 4.38
C TYR A 5 5.68 -8.70 2.97
N LYS A 6 6.86 -9.09 2.50
CA LYS A 6 7.00 -10.01 1.37
C LYS A 6 6.84 -11.43 1.92
N VAL A 7 5.85 -12.18 1.43
CA VAL A 7 5.54 -13.53 1.89
C VAL A 7 5.63 -14.54 0.74
N PRO A 8 6.12 -15.78 0.97
CA PRO A 8 6.06 -16.83 -0.03
C PRO A 8 4.60 -17.14 -0.40
N PHE A 9 4.29 -17.22 -1.70
CA PHE A 9 2.93 -17.43 -2.18
C PHE A 9 2.93 -17.99 -3.62
N ARG A 10 2.22 -19.10 -3.87
CA ARG A 10 2.02 -19.75 -5.19
C ARG A 10 3.30 -19.75 -6.08
N ASP A 11 4.31 -20.50 -5.65
CA ASP A 11 5.62 -20.62 -6.34
C ASP A 11 6.40 -19.30 -6.55
N GLY A 12 5.99 -18.23 -5.89
CA GLY A 12 6.64 -16.93 -5.90
C GLY A 12 6.42 -16.17 -4.60
N PHE A 13 6.13 -14.88 -4.71
CA PHE A 13 5.89 -14.00 -3.56
C PHE A 13 4.60 -13.20 -3.72
N ALA A 14 4.07 -12.76 -2.58
CA ALA A 14 3.01 -11.77 -2.49
C ALA A 14 3.39 -10.70 -1.45
N VAL A 15 2.68 -9.58 -1.47
CA VAL A 15 2.80 -8.52 -0.46
C VAL A 15 1.62 -8.63 0.50
N LEU A 16 1.90 -8.96 1.75
CA LEU A 16 0.92 -8.92 2.83
C LEU A 16 0.97 -7.56 3.53
N LYS A 17 -0.09 -6.78 3.38
CA LYS A 17 -0.29 -5.50 4.05
C LYS A 17 -1.25 -5.66 5.22
N VAL A 18 -0.79 -5.39 6.43
CA VAL A 18 -1.58 -5.47 7.67
C VAL A 18 -1.89 -4.08 8.19
N TYR A 19 -3.17 -3.77 8.39
CA TYR A 19 -3.63 -2.43 8.76
C TYR A 19 -3.68 -2.21 10.28
N TYR A 20 -3.61 -3.29 11.06
CA TYR A 20 -3.51 -3.25 12.51
C TYR A 20 -2.04 -3.03 12.91
N GLY A 21 -1.76 -1.84 13.47
CA GLY A 21 -0.43 -1.45 13.90
C GLY A 21 -0.12 -1.82 15.36
N SER A 22 1.00 -1.34 15.89
CA SER A 22 1.43 -1.51 17.29
C SER A 22 0.60 -0.76 18.34
N ARG A 23 -0.34 0.11 17.92
CA ARG A 23 -1.17 0.90 18.84
C ARG A 23 -2.26 0.03 19.45
N SER A 24 -2.48 0.21 20.75
CA SER A 24 -3.59 -0.43 21.44
C SER A 24 -4.94 0.09 20.91
N TRP A 25 -6.01 -0.67 21.16
CA TRP A 25 -7.37 -0.29 20.78
C TRP A 25 -7.81 1.07 21.36
N PRO A 26 -7.56 1.39 22.65
CA PRO A 26 -7.93 2.69 23.22
C PRO A 26 -7.24 3.87 22.54
N GLU A 27 -5.94 3.77 22.28
CA GLU A 27 -5.17 4.81 21.56
C GLU A 27 -5.70 5.01 20.13
N THR A 28 -6.12 3.92 19.49
CA THR A 28 -6.71 3.97 18.14
C THR A 28 -8.04 4.72 18.15
N TRP A 29 -8.87 4.53 19.18
CA TRP A 29 -10.15 5.21 19.33
C TRP A 29 -10.00 6.71 19.60
N VAL A 30 -9.18 7.09 20.59
CA VAL A 30 -8.96 8.51 20.94
C VAL A 30 -8.43 9.28 19.73
N LYS A 31 -7.49 8.70 19.00
CA LYS A 31 -6.95 9.32 17.79
C LYS A 31 -7.96 9.38 16.66
N SER A 32 -8.80 8.36 16.47
CA SER A 32 -9.86 8.39 15.45
C SER A 32 -10.85 9.54 15.71
N ILE A 33 -11.25 9.74 16.97
CA ILE A 33 -12.15 10.83 17.36
C ILE A 33 -11.44 12.18 17.13
N GLY A 34 -10.18 12.30 17.55
CA GLY A 34 -9.36 13.47 17.31
C GLY A 34 -9.35 13.89 15.84
N ASN A 35 -9.06 12.93 14.97
CA ASN A 35 -8.96 13.15 13.53
C ASN A 35 -10.30 13.52 12.88
N VAL A 36 -11.40 12.87 13.28
CA VAL A 36 -12.73 13.16 12.70
C VAL A 36 -13.25 14.52 13.17
N VAL A 37 -13.12 14.81 14.47
CA VAL A 37 -13.75 15.99 15.09
C VAL A 37 -12.91 17.25 14.89
N PHE A 38 -11.58 17.15 14.95
CA PHE A 38 -10.69 18.32 14.91
C PHE A 38 -9.92 18.47 13.59
N GLU A 39 -9.62 17.37 12.90
CA GLU A 39 -8.78 17.40 11.68
C GLU A 39 -9.59 17.19 10.38
N GLY A 40 -10.89 16.91 10.47
CA GLY A 40 -11.74 16.63 9.31
C GLY A 40 -11.36 15.36 8.53
N GLN A 41 -10.57 14.46 9.13
CA GLN A 41 -10.07 13.24 8.51
C GLN A 41 -10.90 12.02 8.93
N THR A 42 -11.46 11.29 7.97
CA THR A 42 -12.38 10.16 8.22
C THR A 42 -11.72 8.76 8.22
N SER A 43 -10.44 8.66 7.85
CA SER A 43 -9.79 7.39 7.50
C SER A 43 -8.71 6.93 8.49
N TYR A 44 -9.01 6.87 9.80
CA TYR A 44 -8.04 6.33 10.77
C TYR A 44 -8.23 4.83 11.08
N MET A 45 -9.47 4.34 11.09
CA MET A 45 -9.74 2.95 11.47
C MET A 45 -9.13 1.95 10.47
N PRO A 46 -8.46 0.87 10.93
CA PRO A 46 -7.83 -0.15 10.07
C PRO A 46 -8.75 -0.68 8.96
N ARG A 47 -10.01 -0.98 9.32
CA ARG A 47 -11.02 -1.48 8.37
C ARG A 47 -11.43 -0.44 7.34
N THR A 48 -11.58 0.82 7.76
CA THR A 48 -11.89 1.93 6.82
C THR A 48 -10.73 2.12 5.85
N ARG A 49 -9.48 2.08 6.32
CA ARG A 49 -8.30 2.19 5.46
C ARG A 49 -8.22 1.05 4.45
N LEU A 50 -8.45 -0.19 4.88
CA LEU A 50 -8.54 -1.35 3.98
C LEU A 50 -9.65 -1.17 2.94
N LYS A 51 -10.86 -0.78 3.37
CA LYS A 51 -12.01 -0.56 2.48
C LYS A 51 -11.70 0.49 1.42
N MET A 52 -11.21 1.66 1.84
CA MET A 52 -10.89 2.75 0.92
C MET A 52 -9.77 2.36 -0.05
N GLU A 53 -8.74 1.66 0.40
CA GLU A 53 -7.65 1.22 -0.48
C GLU A 53 -8.17 0.23 -1.54
N LEU A 54 -9.01 -0.73 -1.16
CA LEU A 54 -9.66 -1.64 -2.11
C LEU A 54 -10.56 -0.90 -3.11
N GLU A 55 -11.31 0.10 -2.66
CA GLU A 55 -12.17 0.92 -3.54
C GLU A 55 -11.33 1.72 -4.55
N CYS A 56 -10.22 2.33 -4.11
CA CYS A 56 -9.29 3.02 -4.99
C CYS A 56 -8.65 2.09 -6.02
N LEU A 57 -8.15 0.92 -5.59
CA LEU A 57 -7.54 -0.06 -6.52
C LEU A 57 -8.55 -0.51 -7.59
N ARG A 58 -9.79 -0.82 -7.19
CA ARG A 58 -10.85 -1.19 -8.13
C ARG A 58 -11.22 -0.06 -9.08
N LEU A 59 -11.29 1.18 -8.58
CA LEU A 59 -11.57 2.35 -9.40
C LEU A 59 -10.48 2.53 -10.46
N TRP A 60 -9.22 2.51 -10.06
CA TRP A 60 -8.08 2.62 -10.98
C TRP A 60 -8.06 1.48 -12.01
N GLN A 61 -8.29 0.24 -11.57
CA GLN A 61 -8.39 -0.91 -12.47
C GLN A 61 -9.52 -0.72 -13.49
N LYS A 62 -10.70 -0.25 -13.06
CA LYS A 62 -11.85 0.04 -13.93
C LYS A 62 -11.52 1.10 -15.00
N HIS A 63 -10.61 2.03 -14.71
CA HIS A 63 -10.16 3.05 -15.65
C HIS A 63 -8.91 2.64 -16.46
N GLY A 64 -8.49 1.38 -16.38
CA GLY A 64 -7.39 0.83 -17.18
C GLY A 64 -5.99 1.08 -16.61
N PHE A 65 -5.88 1.62 -15.41
CA PHE A 65 -4.59 1.77 -14.75
C PHE A 65 -4.06 0.39 -14.30
N ARG A 66 -2.75 0.19 -14.42
CA ARG A 66 -2.07 -0.96 -13.83
C ARG A 66 -2.04 -0.80 -12.31
N VAL A 67 -2.75 -1.67 -11.61
CA VAL A 67 -2.78 -1.76 -10.14
C VAL A 67 -2.24 -3.11 -9.69
N PHE A 68 -1.62 -3.20 -8.51
CA PHE A 68 -1.26 -4.49 -7.92
C PHE A 68 -2.52 -5.32 -7.67
N GLU A 69 -2.57 -6.54 -8.22
CA GLU A 69 -3.77 -7.37 -8.13
C GLU A 69 -4.00 -7.84 -6.68
N PRO A 70 -5.18 -7.59 -6.08
CA PRO A 70 -5.52 -8.17 -4.79
C PRO A 70 -5.87 -9.65 -4.93
N TYR A 71 -5.56 -10.46 -3.91
CA TYR A 71 -5.99 -11.86 -3.81
C TYR A 71 -7.15 -12.01 -2.80
N PRO A 72 -8.41 -11.74 -3.20
CA PRO A 72 -9.56 -11.72 -2.28
C PRO A 72 -10.00 -13.11 -1.81
N ASP A 73 -9.57 -14.16 -2.51
CA ASP A 73 -9.84 -15.57 -2.23
C ASP A 73 -8.94 -16.16 -1.13
N VAL A 74 -7.92 -15.42 -0.69
CA VAL A 74 -6.91 -15.90 0.25
C VAL A 74 -7.18 -15.41 1.66
N GLU A 75 -7.26 -16.36 2.59
CA GLU A 75 -7.31 -16.07 4.01
C GLU A 75 -5.91 -16.12 4.65
N VAL A 76 -5.57 -15.07 5.41
CA VAL A 76 -4.35 -15.00 6.22
C VAL A 76 -4.67 -15.38 7.66
N VAL A 77 -4.10 -16.49 8.11
CA VAL A 77 -4.25 -16.99 9.49
C VAL A 77 -2.99 -16.62 10.28
N ALA A 78 -3.10 -15.60 11.14
CA ALA A 78 -2.00 -15.18 12.01
C ALA A 78 -2.50 -14.69 13.39
N PRO A 79 -1.78 -14.94 14.50
CA PRO A 79 -2.24 -14.65 15.88
C PRO A 79 -2.62 -13.20 16.20
N LYS A 80 -2.25 -12.23 15.34
CA LYS A 80 -2.51 -10.79 15.52
C LYS A 80 -3.09 -10.13 14.27
N CYS A 81 -3.65 -10.93 13.36
CA CYS A 81 -4.22 -10.45 12.12
C CYS A 81 -5.68 -10.89 12.03
N PRO A 82 -6.63 -10.11 12.58
CA PRO A 82 -8.03 -10.49 12.52
C PRO A 82 -8.57 -10.42 11.08
N PRO A 83 -9.63 -11.19 10.76
CA PRO A 83 -10.30 -11.11 9.46
C PRO A 83 -10.72 -9.67 9.10
N GLY A 84 -10.50 -9.32 7.83
CA GLY A 84 -10.72 -7.95 7.33
C GLY A 84 -9.69 -6.94 7.86
N GLY A 85 -8.52 -7.42 8.30
CA GLY A 85 -7.41 -6.60 8.82
C GLY A 85 -6.16 -6.55 7.96
N TYR A 86 -6.22 -7.20 6.82
CA TYR A 86 -5.11 -7.36 5.91
C TYR A 86 -5.59 -7.28 4.46
N LEU A 87 -4.63 -7.05 3.58
CA LEU A 87 -4.76 -7.14 2.15
C LEU A 87 -3.55 -7.91 1.62
N LEU A 88 -3.79 -8.98 0.86
CA LEU A 88 -2.74 -9.66 0.11
C LEU A 88 -2.76 -9.15 -1.33
N LEU A 89 -1.60 -8.72 -1.81
CA LEU A 89 -1.41 -8.12 -3.13
C LEU A 89 -0.35 -8.89 -3.90
N GLU A 90 -0.46 -8.81 -5.23
CA GLU A 90 0.60 -9.19 -6.16
C GLU A 90 1.94 -8.55 -5.75
N TYR A 91 3.00 -9.36 -5.79
CA TYR A 91 4.36 -8.87 -5.74
C TYR A 91 4.88 -8.70 -7.17
N VAL A 92 5.38 -7.51 -7.49
CA VAL A 92 6.07 -7.24 -8.74
C VAL A 92 7.54 -6.99 -8.43
N GLU A 93 8.41 -7.78 -9.04
CA GLU A 93 9.85 -7.54 -9.01
C GLU A 93 10.20 -6.44 -10.02
N ALA A 94 10.29 -5.21 -9.53
CA ALA A 94 10.67 -4.03 -10.31
C ALA A 94 11.59 -3.14 -9.49
N PRO A 95 12.57 -2.47 -10.13
CA PRO A 95 13.44 -1.52 -9.44
C PRO A 95 12.61 -0.32 -8.99
N LYS A 96 12.91 0.20 -7.81
CA LYS A 96 12.30 1.44 -7.35
C LYS A 96 12.84 2.63 -8.13
N LEU A 97 12.06 3.70 -8.22
CA LEU A 97 12.52 4.94 -8.86
C LEU A 97 13.83 5.45 -8.24
N GLU A 98 13.95 5.42 -6.91
CA GLU A 98 15.18 5.84 -6.21
C GLU A 98 16.41 5.03 -6.64
N GLU A 99 16.24 3.71 -6.82
CA GLU A 99 17.31 2.80 -7.23
C GLU A 99 17.72 3.08 -8.68
N VAL A 100 16.75 3.32 -9.57
CA VAL A 100 17.01 3.67 -10.97
C VAL A 100 17.72 5.02 -11.10
N LEU A 101 17.36 6.00 -10.26
CA LEU A 101 18.00 7.32 -10.27
C LEU A 101 19.41 7.30 -9.65
N ALA A 102 19.65 6.41 -8.69
CA ALA A 102 20.97 6.23 -8.07
C ALA A 102 21.93 5.38 -8.91
N ASP A 103 21.44 4.64 -9.91
CA ASP A 103 22.24 3.73 -10.75
C ASP A 103 23.22 4.49 -11.65
N GLU A 104 24.48 4.60 -11.21
CA GLU A 104 25.57 5.27 -11.94
C GLU A 104 25.97 4.54 -13.24
N SER A 105 25.58 3.27 -13.41
CA SER A 105 25.83 2.57 -14.67
C SER A 105 24.95 3.08 -15.82
N ARG A 106 23.89 3.84 -15.50
CA ARG A 106 23.02 4.50 -16.49
C ARG A 106 23.51 5.92 -16.82
N PRO A 107 23.43 6.33 -18.10
CA PRO A 107 23.71 7.70 -18.50
C PRO A 107 22.89 8.71 -17.67
N LEU A 108 23.53 9.82 -17.27
CA LEU A 108 22.87 10.87 -16.48
C LEU A 108 21.61 11.42 -17.17
N GLU A 109 21.67 11.62 -18.48
CA GLU A 109 20.54 12.14 -19.26
C GLU A 109 19.31 11.21 -19.21
N ASP A 110 19.51 9.89 -19.24
CA ASP A 110 18.40 8.92 -19.14
C ASP A 110 17.73 8.97 -17.77
N ARG A 111 18.53 9.11 -16.71
CA ARG A 111 18.04 9.25 -15.33
C ARG A 111 17.27 10.55 -15.15
N LEU A 112 17.79 11.67 -15.67
CA LEU A 112 17.11 12.97 -15.62
C LEU A 112 15.83 12.98 -16.47
N ALA A 113 15.84 12.35 -17.65
CA ALA A 113 14.66 12.23 -18.50
C ALA A 113 13.56 11.42 -17.81
N LEU A 114 13.91 10.31 -17.15
CA LEU A 114 12.96 9.54 -16.34
C LEU A 114 12.39 10.39 -15.20
N TYR A 115 13.24 11.11 -14.48
CA TYR A 115 12.80 11.98 -13.38
C TYR A 115 11.86 13.09 -13.85
N ARG A 116 12.14 13.74 -14.99
CA ARG A 116 11.27 14.77 -15.57
C ARG A 116 9.89 14.23 -15.95
N ARG A 117 9.84 13.04 -16.57
CA ARG A 117 8.54 12.37 -16.87
C ARG A 117 7.77 12.09 -15.59
N TRP A 118 8.44 11.60 -14.54
CA TRP A 118 7.81 11.33 -13.26
C TRP A 118 7.26 12.60 -12.60
N LEU A 119 8.04 13.70 -12.62
CA LEU A 119 7.61 14.99 -12.08
C LEU A 119 6.36 15.54 -12.77
N ALA A 120 6.26 15.41 -14.10
CA ALA A 120 5.10 15.89 -14.86
C ALA A 120 3.78 15.21 -14.46
N GLU A 121 3.84 14.02 -13.88
CA GLU A 121 2.66 13.25 -13.44
C GLU A 121 2.35 13.46 -11.94
N TRP A 122 3.32 13.91 -11.13
CA TRP A 122 3.23 13.98 -9.67
C TRP A 122 3.22 15.41 -9.09
N CYS A 123 3.59 16.42 -9.88
CA CYS A 123 3.53 17.85 -9.51
C CYS A 123 2.34 18.55 -10.19
#